data_AF-A0A7S3W7I6-F1
#
_entry.id   AF-A0A7S3W7I6-F1
#
_cell.length_a   1.000
_cell.length_b   1.000
_cell.length_c   1.000
_cell.angle_alpha   90.00
_cell.angle_beta   90.00
_cell.angle_gamma   90.00
#
_symmetry.space_group_name_H-M   'P 1'
#
loop_
_entity.id
_entity.type
_entity.pdbx_description
1 polymer ?
#
loop_
_entity_poly.entity_id
_entity_poly.type
_entity_poly.pdbx_seq_one_letter_code
_entity_poly.pdbx_strand_id
1 'polypeptide(L)'
;KTGRACDAHHCEEGTEDVWMEEKKSFCCAKVAKGCASTTPVIYDCNAGFDDWEKGWSAGKKTFCCSKTGRACDAHHCEEGTEDVWMEEKKSFCCAKVAKGCASTTPVIYDCNAGFDDWEKGWSAGKKTFCCSKTGRACD
;
A
#
# COMPACT_ATOMS: atom_id res chain seq x y z
N LYS A 1 50.52 1.93 -40.64
CA LYS A 1 49.59 2.28 -39.54
C LYS A 1 48.19 2.04 -40.06
N THR A 2 47.55 0.97 -39.62
CA THR A 2 46.21 0.56 -40.07
C THR A 2 45.18 1.61 -39.62
N GLY A 3 44.72 2.44 -40.56
CA GLY A 3 43.64 3.37 -40.33
C GLY A 3 42.34 2.59 -40.08
N ARG A 4 41.82 2.68 -38.86
CA ARG A 4 40.46 2.20 -38.56
C ARG A 4 39.47 3.15 -39.23
N ALA A 5 38.51 2.56 -39.94
CA ALA A 5 37.43 3.26 -40.62
C ALA A 5 36.68 4.18 -39.65
N CYS A 6 36.14 5.28 -40.18
CA CYS A 6 35.27 6.19 -39.45
C CYS A 6 33.94 5.47 -39.15
N ASP A 7 33.85 4.74 -38.04
CA ASP A 7 32.61 4.09 -37.62
C ASP A 7 31.57 5.17 -37.26
N ALA A 8 30.35 5.01 -37.78
CA ALA A 8 29.25 5.99 -37.68
C ALA A 8 28.79 6.32 -36.24
N HIS A 9 29.26 5.56 -35.25
CA HIS A 9 28.94 5.72 -33.84
C HIS A 9 30.22 5.83 -33.01
N HIS A 10 30.73 7.05 -32.83
CA HIS A 10 31.85 7.31 -31.92
C HIS A 10 31.41 7.09 -30.46
N CYS A 11 31.75 5.93 -29.91
CA CYS A 11 31.46 5.53 -28.53
C CYS A 11 32.24 6.30 -27.45
N GLU A 12 33.11 7.23 -27.86
CA GLU A 12 33.90 8.09 -26.98
C GLU A 12 33.32 9.52 -26.89
N GLU A 13 32.32 9.84 -27.71
CA GLU A 13 31.74 11.18 -27.83
C GLU A 13 30.38 11.28 -27.13
N GLY A 14 30.26 12.21 -26.18
CA GLY A 14 29.05 12.45 -25.38
C GLY A 14 28.90 11.52 -24.18
N THR A 15 27.95 11.84 -23.29
CA THR A 15 27.66 11.03 -22.09
C THR A 15 26.62 9.95 -22.39
N GLU A 16 26.73 8.81 -21.71
CA GLU A 16 25.90 7.60 -21.93
C GLU A 16 24.38 7.86 -21.82
N ASP A 17 23.99 8.81 -20.98
CA ASP A 17 22.60 9.23 -20.76
C ASP A 17 21.96 9.92 -21.97
N VAL A 18 22.76 10.45 -22.89
CA VAL A 18 22.30 11.16 -24.10
C VAL A 18 22.31 10.25 -25.34
N TRP A 19 22.89 9.06 -25.24
CA TRP A 19 22.95 8.14 -26.38
C TRP A 19 21.57 7.58 -26.71
N MET A 20 21.18 7.68 -27.98
CA MET A 20 20.01 6.96 -28.50
C MET A 20 20.26 5.45 -28.47
N GLU A 21 19.19 4.67 -28.40
CA GLU A 21 19.22 3.21 -28.26
C GLU A 21 20.09 2.51 -29.32
N GLU A 22 20.14 3.03 -30.55
CA GLU A 22 20.98 2.51 -31.63
C GLU A 22 22.48 2.66 -31.33
N LYS A 23 22.90 3.83 -30.82
CA LYS A 23 24.28 4.09 -30.40
C LYS A 23 24.66 3.25 -29.18
N LYS A 24 23.76 3.10 -28.21
CA LYS A 24 23.95 2.21 -27.04
C LYS A 24 24.13 0.76 -27.45
N SER A 25 23.28 0.24 -28.34
CA SER A 25 23.37 -1.13 -28.84
C SER A 25 24.67 -1.39 -29.59
N PHE A 26 25.05 -0.50 -30.51
CA PHE A 26 26.30 -0.61 -31.27
C PHE A 26 27.53 -0.55 -30.35
N CYS A 27 27.59 0.43 -29.45
CA CYS A 27 28.71 0.61 -28.54
C CYS A 27 28.79 -0.48 -27.47
N CYS A 28 27.66 -1.03 -27.04
CA CYS A 28 27.63 -2.20 -26.15
C CYS A 28 28.22 -3.42 -26.86
N ALA A 29 27.82 -3.68 -28.11
CA ALA A 29 28.30 -4.83 -28.87
C ALA A 29 29.80 -4.73 -29.26
N LYS A 30 30.30 -3.52 -29.53
CA LYS A 30 31.66 -3.32 -30.05
C LYS A 30 32.71 -3.04 -28.98
N VAL A 31 32.35 -2.31 -27.92
CA VAL A 31 33.29 -1.84 -26.91
C VAL A 31 32.76 -1.98 -25.47
N ALA A 32 31.64 -2.68 -25.27
CA ALA A 32 31.00 -2.89 -23.96
C ALA A 32 30.69 -1.60 -23.18
N LYS A 33 30.49 -0.48 -23.87
CA LYS A 33 30.05 0.80 -23.28
C LYS A 33 28.57 1.04 -23.55
N GLY A 34 27.83 1.52 -22.55
CA GLY A 34 26.39 1.79 -22.65
C GLY A 34 25.51 0.53 -22.71
N CYS A 35 26.01 -0.62 -22.24
CA CYS A 35 25.20 -1.82 -22.10
C CYS A 35 24.15 -1.65 -20.99
N ALA A 36 22.95 -2.17 -21.19
CA ALA A 36 21.95 -2.26 -20.13
C ALA A 36 22.53 -3.05 -18.95
N SER A 37 22.73 -2.39 -17.81
CA SER A 37 23.19 -3.06 -16.59
C SER A 37 22.09 -3.99 -16.10
N THR A 38 22.31 -5.30 -16.19
CA THR A 38 21.40 -6.34 -15.70
C THR A 38 21.66 -6.69 -14.23
N THR A 39 22.29 -5.80 -13.47
CA THR A 39 22.51 -6.02 -12.04
C THR A 39 21.15 -6.29 -11.38
N PRO A 40 20.94 -7.46 -10.74
CA PRO A 40 19.68 -7.77 -10.13
C PRO A 40 19.41 -6.71 -9.06
N VAL A 41 18.35 -5.94 -9.27
CA VAL A 41 17.94 -4.93 -8.31
C VAL A 41 17.39 -5.67 -7.09
N ILE A 42 18.20 -5.75 -6.04
CA ILE A 42 17.79 -6.34 -4.77
C ILE A 42 16.87 -5.32 -4.09
N TYR A 43 15.58 -5.62 -4.07
CA TYR A 43 14.59 -4.81 -3.37
C TYR A 43 14.44 -5.29 -1.93
N ASP A 44 14.96 -4.52 -0.98
CA ASP A 44 14.70 -4.73 0.45
C ASP A 44 13.34 -4.14 0.84
N CYS A 45 12.37 -5.01 1.10
CA CYS A 45 10.99 -4.64 1.46
C CYS A 45 10.81 -4.10 2.88
N ASN A 46 11.86 -4.09 3.71
CA ASN A 46 11.82 -3.45 5.02
C ASN A 46 12.47 -2.05 4.98
N ALA A 47 13.44 -1.83 4.09
CA ALA A 47 14.13 -0.56 3.99
C ALA A 47 13.18 0.59 3.61
N GLY A 48 12.97 1.51 4.55
CA GLY A 48 12.08 2.67 4.38
C GLY A 48 10.63 2.25 4.15
N PHE A 49 10.17 1.18 4.82
CA PHE A 49 8.78 0.75 4.71
C PHE A 49 7.80 1.77 5.30
N ASP A 50 8.19 2.54 6.32
CA ASP A 50 7.31 3.52 6.96
C ASP A 50 6.87 4.65 6.00
N ASP A 51 7.75 5.06 5.09
CA ASP A 51 7.49 6.08 4.06
C ASP A 51 7.45 5.50 2.64
N TRP A 52 7.20 4.20 2.50
CA TRP A 52 7.27 3.48 1.22
C TRP A 52 6.43 4.13 0.10
N GLU A 53 5.30 4.74 0.45
CA GLU A 53 4.36 5.30 -0.52
C GLU A 53 5.03 6.43 -1.32
N LYS A 54 5.88 7.23 -0.66
CA LYS A 54 6.63 8.32 -1.29
C LYS A 54 8.05 7.89 -1.65
N GLY A 55 8.66 7.00 -0.84
CA GLY A 55 10.06 6.64 -0.93
C GLY A 55 10.38 5.46 -1.84
N TRP A 56 9.42 4.57 -2.13
CA TRP A 56 9.67 3.40 -2.97
C TRP A 56 9.39 3.69 -4.45
N SER A 57 10.29 3.20 -5.30
CA SER A 57 10.09 3.16 -6.74
C SER A 57 8.96 2.18 -7.11
N ALA A 58 8.32 2.40 -8.25
CA ALA A 58 7.24 1.52 -8.74
C ALA A 58 7.67 0.05 -8.82
N GLY A 59 8.91 -0.22 -9.29
CA GLY A 59 9.47 -1.57 -9.34
C GLY A 59 9.60 -2.22 -7.96
N LYS A 60 10.05 -1.45 -6.95
CA LYS A 60 10.16 -1.92 -5.56
C LYS A 60 8.79 -2.25 -4.96
N LYS A 61 7.79 -1.39 -5.19
CA LYS A 61 6.40 -1.60 -4.74
C LYS A 61 5.83 -2.89 -5.31
N THR A 62 5.90 -3.07 -6.63
CA THR A 62 5.39 -4.27 -7.30
C THR A 62 6.12 -5.53 -6.84
N PHE A 63 7.46 -5.47 -6.71
CA PHE A 63 8.25 -6.61 -6.25
C PHE A 63 7.88 -7.02 -4.81
N CYS A 64 7.84 -6.05 -3.89
CA CYS A 64 7.54 -6.30 -2.49
C CYS A 64 6.09 -6.69 -2.24
N CYS A 65 5.15 -6.20 -3.06
CA CYS A 65 3.79 -6.68 -3.02
C CYS A 65 3.71 -8.15 -3.42
N SER A 66 4.35 -8.54 -4.52
CA SER A 66 4.33 -9.93 -4.99
C SER A 66 5.10 -10.89 -4.08
N LYS A 67 6.20 -10.46 -3.46
CA LYS A 67 7.07 -11.33 -2.66
C LYS A 67 6.72 -11.37 -1.19
N THR A 68 6.29 -10.25 -0.61
CA THR A 68 6.08 -10.12 0.84
C THR A 68 4.69 -9.60 1.22
N GLY A 69 3.82 -9.29 0.25
CA GLY A 69 2.49 -8.70 0.50
C GLY A 69 2.54 -7.27 1.04
N ARG A 70 3.70 -6.61 0.98
CA ARG A 70 3.91 -5.25 1.49
C ARG A 70 3.73 -4.24 0.37
N ALA A 71 3.31 -3.02 0.69
CA ALA A 71 3.23 -1.93 -0.29
C ALA A 71 2.28 -2.22 -1.47
N CYS A 72 1.27 -3.09 -1.27
CA CYS A 72 0.30 -3.46 -2.30
C CYS A 72 -0.74 -2.35 -2.56
N ASP A 73 -1.04 -1.55 -1.55
CA ASP A 73 -2.15 -0.60 -1.58
C ASP A 73 -1.78 0.69 -0.85
N ALA A 74 -2.18 1.83 -1.41
CA ALA A 74 -1.87 3.17 -0.89
C ALA A 74 -2.31 3.36 0.57
N HIS A 75 -3.38 2.68 1.00
CA HIS A 75 -3.95 2.88 2.34
C HIS A 75 -3.44 1.90 3.40
N HIS A 76 -2.55 0.96 3.07
CA HIS A 76 -1.93 0.07 4.06
C HIS A 76 -2.95 -0.65 4.97
N CYS A 77 -3.81 -1.47 4.36
CA CYS A 77 -4.87 -2.20 5.08
C CYS A 77 -4.34 -3.29 6.03
N GLU A 78 -3.03 -3.48 6.07
CA GLU A 78 -2.32 -4.41 6.95
C GLU A 78 -1.78 -3.70 8.20
N GLU A 79 -1.78 -2.36 8.24
CA GLU A 79 -1.10 -1.56 9.26
C GLU A 79 -2.09 -0.86 10.21
N GLY A 80 -1.84 -0.98 11.51
CA GLY A 80 -2.68 -0.45 12.58
C GLY A 80 -3.90 -1.33 12.87
N THR A 81 -4.60 -1.04 13.96
CA THR A 81 -5.83 -1.75 14.31
C THR A 81 -7.04 -1.08 13.65
N GLU A 82 -8.04 -1.87 13.24
CA GLU A 82 -9.19 -1.38 12.48
C GLU A 82 -9.99 -0.28 13.22
N ASP A 83 -9.94 -0.27 14.55
CA ASP A 83 -10.59 0.71 15.41
C ASP A 83 -10.00 2.13 15.28
N VAL A 84 -8.69 2.25 15.03
CA VAL A 84 -8.01 3.56 14.86
C VAL A 84 -8.02 4.08 13.43
N TRP A 85 -8.49 3.27 12.46
CA TRP A 85 -8.56 3.71 11.08
C TRP A 85 -9.62 4.80 10.91
N MET A 86 -9.23 5.89 10.24
CA MET A 86 -10.18 6.91 9.78
C MET A 86 -11.11 6.34 8.71
N GLU A 87 -12.30 6.94 8.58
CA GLU A 87 -13.37 6.48 7.67
C GLU A 87 -12.90 6.25 6.23
N GLU A 88 -11.97 7.07 5.73
CA GLU A 88 -11.42 6.94 4.38
C GLU A 88 -10.61 5.64 4.21
N LYS A 89 -9.73 5.33 5.17
CA LYS A 89 -8.94 4.09 5.18
C LYS A 89 -9.86 2.86 5.36
N LYS A 90 -10.87 2.95 6.23
CA LYS A 90 -11.89 1.91 6.42
C LYS A 90 -12.66 1.61 5.13
N SER A 91 -13.15 2.64 4.45
CA SER A 91 -13.91 2.51 3.21
C SER A 91 -13.08 1.87 2.10
N PHE A 92 -11.85 2.35 1.90
CA PHE A 92 -10.95 1.80 0.90
C PHE A 92 -10.58 0.34 1.20
N CYS A 93 -10.18 0.05 2.43
CA CYS A 93 -9.78 -1.29 2.84
C CYS A 93 -10.94 -2.29 2.87
N CYS A 94 -12.15 -1.82 3.18
CA CYS A 94 -13.36 -2.64 3.08
C CYS A 94 -13.62 -3.04 1.62
N ALA A 95 -13.51 -2.09 0.68
CA ALA A 95 -13.76 -2.35 -0.74
C ALA A 95 -12.68 -3.24 -1.40
N LYS A 96 -11.43 -3.16 -0.93
CA LYS A 96 -10.29 -3.86 -1.56
C LYS A 96 -9.96 -5.20 -0.92
N VAL A 97 -10.01 -5.30 0.41
CA VAL A 97 -9.56 -6.47 1.17
C VAL A 97 -10.53 -6.92 2.26
N ALA A 98 -11.75 -6.37 2.29
CA ALA A 98 -12.81 -6.68 3.25
C ALA A 98 -12.41 -6.49 4.74
N LYS A 99 -11.43 -5.61 5.02
CA LYS A 99 -11.00 -5.23 6.38
C LYS A 99 -11.55 -3.85 6.76
N GLY A 100 -11.87 -3.65 8.04
CA GLY A 100 -12.39 -2.37 8.53
C GLY A 100 -13.74 -1.95 7.96
N CYS A 101 -14.51 -2.87 7.38
CA CYS A 101 -15.89 -2.60 6.96
C CYS A 101 -16.72 -2.13 8.15
N ALA A 102 -17.63 -1.18 7.91
CA ALA A 102 -18.60 -0.76 8.90
C ALA A 102 -19.36 -1.99 9.40
N SER A 103 -18.98 -2.46 10.59
CA SER A 103 -19.58 -3.63 11.18
C SER A 103 -20.98 -3.20 11.60
N THR A 104 -21.99 -3.66 10.86
CA THR A 104 -23.40 -3.57 11.26
C THR A 104 -23.72 -4.50 12.42
N THR A 105 -22.70 -5.10 13.07
CA THR A 105 -22.87 -5.92 14.26
C THR A 105 -23.70 -5.12 15.26
N PRO A 106 -24.90 -5.60 15.62
CA PRO A 106 -25.78 -4.88 16.51
C PRO A 106 -25.01 -4.62 17.79
N VAL A 107 -24.90 -3.35 18.16
CA VAL A 107 -24.34 -2.92 19.44
C VAL A 107 -25.00 -3.80 20.50
N ILE A 108 -24.24 -4.71 21.10
CA ILE A 108 -24.75 -5.60 22.13
C ILE A 108 -24.99 -4.69 23.33
N TYR A 109 -26.23 -4.24 23.48
CA TYR A 109 -26.60 -3.42 24.60
C TYR A 109 -26.62 -4.29 25.86
N ASP A 110 -25.73 -4.00 26.82
CA ASP A 110 -25.79 -4.60 28.15
C ASP A 110 -26.95 -4.00 28.95
N CYS A 111 -28.00 -4.80 29.12
CA CYS A 111 -29.23 -4.42 29.81
C CYS A 111 -29.10 -4.38 31.34
N ASN A 112 -27.94 -4.70 31.90
CA ASN A 112 -27.64 -4.53 33.32
C ASN A 112 -26.82 -3.27 33.60
N ALA A 113 -26.00 -2.85 32.63
CA ALA A 113 -25.12 -1.69 32.80
C ALA A 113 -25.93 -0.39 33.00
N GLY A 114 -25.82 0.18 34.20
CA GLY A 114 -26.54 1.41 34.57
C GLY A 114 -28.05 1.23 34.57
N PHE A 115 -28.55 0.06 34.96
CA PHE A 115 -29.99 -0.20 35.05
C PHE A 115 -30.65 0.65 36.15
N ASP A 116 -29.96 1.00 37.23
CA ASP A 116 -30.55 1.73 38.35
C ASP A 116 -31.08 3.13 37.98
N ASP A 117 -30.48 3.78 36.97
CA ASP A 117 -30.88 5.10 36.45
C ASP A 117 -31.26 5.05 34.96
N TRP A 118 -31.75 3.90 34.48
CA TRP A 118 -31.97 3.63 33.05
C TRP A 118 -32.87 4.65 32.35
N GLU A 119 -33.87 5.18 33.07
CA GLU A 119 -34.86 6.10 32.53
C GLU A 119 -34.25 7.40 32.01
N LYS A 120 -33.19 7.89 32.67
CA LYS A 120 -32.47 9.12 32.29
C LYS A 120 -31.15 8.82 31.61
N GLY A 121 -30.51 7.68 31.93
CA GLY A 121 -29.17 7.34 31.46
C GLY A 121 -29.11 6.52 30.18
N TRP A 122 -30.20 5.83 29.80
CA TRP A 122 -30.18 5.00 28.59
C TRP A 122 -30.61 5.78 27.35
N SER A 123 -29.88 5.56 26.26
CA SER A 123 -30.29 6.00 24.94
C SER A 123 -31.56 5.26 24.49
N ALA A 124 -32.36 5.90 23.63
CA ALA A 124 -33.59 5.30 23.09
C ALA A 124 -33.33 3.91 22.47
N GLY A 125 -32.22 3.76 21.73
CA GLY A 125 -31.82 2.47 21.15
C GLY A 125 -31.57 1.38 22.18
N LYS A 126 -30.93 1.71 23.31
CA LYS A 126 -30.69 0.77 24.41
C LYS A 126 -31.99 0.35 25.10
N LYS A 127 -32.91 1.30 25.35
CA LYS A 127 -34.24 1.03 25.91
C LYS A 127 -35.05 0.10 25.01
N THR A 128 -35.18 0.42 23.72
CA THR A 128 -35.93 -0.40 22.76
C THR A 128 -35.35 -1.81 22.62
N PHE A 129 -34.02 -1.92 22.53
CA PHE A 129 -33.37 -3.23 22.42
C PHE A 129 -33.57 -4.08 23.69
N CYS A 130 -33.32 -3.51 24.87
CA CYS A 130 -33.43 -4.25 26.12
C CYS A 130 -34.88 -4.60 26.49
N CYS A 131 -35.84 -3.75 26.11
CA CYS A 131 -37.25 -4.04 26.22
C CYS A 131 -37.63 -5.24 25.34
N SER A 132 -37.21 -5.25 24.06
CA SER A 132 -37.51 -6.34 23.14
C SER A 132 -36.80 -7.66 23.48
N LYS A 133 -35.53 -7.60 23.92
CA LYS A 133 -34.70 -8.79 24.11
C LYS A 133 -34.75 -9.39 25.51
N THR A 134 -34.92 -8.56 26.53
CA THR A 134 -34.85 -8.98 27.94
C THR A 134 -36.07 -8.58 28.76
N GLY A 135 -37.03 -7.84 28.18
CA GLY A 135 -38.22 -7.34 28.88
C GLY A 135 -37.92 -6.27 29.93
N ARG A 136 -36.74 -5.66 29.88
CA ARG A 136 -36.29 -4.65 30.85
C ARG A 136 -36.36 -3.26 30.25
N ALA A 137 -36.62 -2.25 31.09
CA ALA A 137 -36.56 -0.85 30.70
C ALA A 137 -37.51 -0.52 29.52
N CYS A 138 -38.73 -1.05 29.59
CA CYS A 138 -39.84 -0.69 28.71
C CYS A 138 -40.55 0.55 29.26
N ASP A 139 -40.95 1.46 28.37
CA ASP A 139 -41.84 2.58 28.65
C ASP A 139 -43.30 2.13 28.50
#